data_AF-A0A2V7E905-F1
#
_entry.id   AF-A0A2V7E905-F1
#
_cell.length_a   1.000
_cell.length_b   1.000
_cell.length_c   1.000
_cell.angle_alpha   90.00
_cell.angle_beta   90.00
_cell.angle_gamma   90.00
#
_symmetry.space_group_name_H-M   'P 1'
#
loop_
_entity.id
_entity.type
_entity.pdbx_description
1 polymer ?
#
loop_
_entity_poly.entity_id
_entity_poly.type
_entity_poly.pdbx_seq_one_letter_code
_entity_poly.pdbx_strand_id
1 'polypeptide(L)'
;MTDEEASLLRGRQKTLVMELQHGDLISLALAAALLLMLIALLVIARGAEHYRNLVTLCAWTRSVEYEGEWISFEEYLRRKFNVSTTHGISPDALSQIQVGLEEPKKA
;
A
#
# COMPACT_ATOMS: atom_id res chain seq x y z
N MET A 1 67.21 -17.78 2.17
CA MET A 1 66.09 -16.88 2.48
C MET A 1 66.24 -16.49 3.92
N THR A 2 66.60 -15.23 4.19
CA THR A 2 66.88 -14.77 5.56
C THR A 2 65.56 -14.41 6.26
N ASP A 3 65.48 -14.58 7.58
CA ASP A 3 64.26 -14.25 8.35
C ASP A 3 63.86 -12.77 8.20
N GLU A 4 64.84 -11.90 7.92
CA GLU A 4 64.65 -10.48 7.68
C GLU A 4 63.85 -10.22 6.40
N GLU A 5 64.19 -10.87 5.28
CA GLU A 5 63.44 -10.79 4.02
C GLU A 5 62.01 -11.30 4.17
N ALA A 6 61.83 -12.40 4.91
CA ALA A 6 60.51 -12.99 5.16
C ALA A 6 59.61 -12.04 6.00
N SER A 7 60.19 -11.33 6.97
CA SER A 7 59.46 -10.36 7.79
C SER A 7 59.04 -9.12 7.00
N LEU A 8 59.90 -8.66 6.08
CA LEU A 8 59.68 -7.48 5.24
C LEU A 8 58.58 -7.74 4.20
N LEU A 9 58.59 -8.93 3.59
CA LEU A 9 57.54 -9.37 2.66
C LEU A 9 56.19 -9.54 3.37
N ARG A 10 56.15 -10.13 4.57
CA ARG A 10 54.93 -10.23 5.39
C ARG A 10 54.39 -8.86 5.79
N GLY A 11 55.26 -7.91 6.10
CA GLY A 11 54.89 -6.53 6.40
C GLY A 11 54.14 -5.87 5.24
N ARG A 12 54.68 -5.96 4.02
CA ARG A 12 54.04 -5.43 2.81
C ARG A 12 52.72 -6.12 2.48
N GLN A 13 52.67 -7.45 2.63
CA GLN A 13 51.48 -8.25 2.37
C GLN A 13 50.33 -7.85 3.31
N LYS A 14 50.63 -7.55 4.59
CA LYS A 14 49.63 -7.12 5.58
C LYS A 14 49.03 -5.76 5.24
N THR A 15 49.84 -4.82 4.73
CA THR A 15 49.36 -3.50 4.29
C THR A 15 48.40 -3.62 3.10
N LEU A 16 48.77 -4.42 2.09
CA LEU A 16 47.92 -4.65 0.91
C LEU A 16 46.58 -5.33 1.25
N VAL A 17 46.61 -6.31 2.16
CA VAL A 17 45.39 -7.00 2.62
C VAL A 17 44.47 -6.06 3.40
N MET A 18 45.01 -5.18 4.25
CA MET A 18 44.20 -4.20 4.99
C MET A 18 43.51 -3.18 4.08
N GLU A 19 44.18 -2.71 3.02
CA GLU A 19 43.56 -1.80 2.05
C GLU A 19 42.45 -2.48 1.24
N LEU A 20 42.64 -3.74 0.83
CA LEU A 20 41.60 -4.52 0.15
C LEU A 20 40.37 -4.74 1.04
N GLN A 21 40.59 -5.12 2.31
CA GLN A 21 39.52 -5.35 3.27
C GLN A 21 38.69 -4.08 3.56
N HIS A 22 39.31 -2.90 3.57
CA HIS A 22 38.57 -1.63 3.73
C HIS A 22 37.66 -1.35 2.52
N GLY A 23 38.14 -1.60 1.30
CA GLY A 23 37.34 -1.43 0.07
C GLY A 23 36.13 -2.36 0.03
N ASP A 24 36.34 -3.64 0.37
CA ASP A 24 35.27 -4.65 0.39
C ASP A 24 34.18 -4.33 1.43
N LEU A 25 34.58 -3.87 2.62
CA LEU A 25 33.62 -3.47 3.66
C LEU A 25 32.76 -2.28 3.24
N ILE A 26 33.36 -1.27 2.60
CA ILE A 26 32.63 -0.09 2.13
C ILE A 26 31.61 -0.49 1.04
N SER A 27 32.02 -1.35 0.10
CA SER A 27 31.14 -1.83 -0.97
C SER A 27 29.96 -2.64 -0.43
N LEU A 28 30.22 -3.55 0.51
CA LEU A 28 29.16 -4.32 1.19
C LEU A 28 28.22 -3.43 2.00
N ALA A 29 28.74 -2.43 2.69
CA ALA A 29 27.93 -1.47 3.44
C ALA A 29 27.01 -0.66 2.52
N LEU A 30 27.52 -0.18 1.39
CA LEU A 30 26.73 0.53 0.38
C LEU A 30 25.64 -0.38 -0.22
N ALA A 31 25.98 -1.62 -0.57
CA ALA A 31 25.01 -2.57 -1.09
C ALA A 31 23.89 -2.86 -0.08
N ALA A 32 24.24 -3.05 1.20
CA ALA A 32 23.26 -3.24 2.28
C ALA A 32 22.38 -2.00 2.48
N ALA A 33 22.96 -0.80 2.43
CA ALA A 33 22.21 0.45 2.54
C ALA A 33 21.22 0.63 1.38
N LEU A 34 21.65 0.34 0.14
CA LEU A 34 20.78 0.37 -1.04
C LEU A 34 19.65 -0.66 -0.94
N LEU A 35 19.95 -1.87 -0.46
CA LEU A 35 18.94 -2.91 -0.26
C LEU A 35 17.90 -2.48 0.79
N LEU A 36 18.35 -1.94 1.92
CA LEU A 36 17.46 -1.41 2.97
C LEU A 36 16.59 -0.26 2.44
N MET A 37 17.17 0.65 1.65
CA MET A 37 16.43 1.73 1.00
C MET A 37 15.36 1.19 0.04
N LEU A 38 15.69 0.20 -0.78
CA LEU A 38 14.74 -0.46 -1.69
C LEU A 38 13.59 -1.12 -0.93
N ILE A 39 13.89 -1.84 0.15
CA ILE A 39 12.88 -2.48 1.01
C ILE A 39 11.95 -1.41 1.61
N ALA A 40 12.51 -0.31 2.13
CA ALA A 40 11.72 0.78 2.69
C ALA A 40 10.78 1.40 1.65
N LEU A 41 11.27 1.64 0.43
CA LEU A 41 10.45 2.14 -0.68
C LEU A 41 9.30 1.19 -1.02
N LEU A 42 9.54 -0.12 -1.06
CA LEU A 42 8.49 -1.11 -1.32
C LEU A 42 7.40 -1.12 -0.23
N VAL A 43 7.81 -1.00 1.04
CA VAL A 43 6.86 -0.92 2.17
C VAL A 43 5.99 0.33 2.05
N ILE A 44 6.59 1.49 1.77
CA ILE A 44 5.87 2.76 1.61
C ILE A 44 4.92 2.70 0.40
N ALA A 45 5.38 2.19 -0.75
CA ALA A 45 4.57 2.06 -1.95
C ALA A 45 3.34 1.16 -1.71
N ARG A 46 3.52 0.04 -1.00
CA ARG A 46 2.42 -0.85 -0.64
C ARG A 46 1.44 -0.21 0.35
N GLY A 47 1.92 0.63 1.26
CA GLY A 47 1.08 1.43 2.16
C GLY A 47 0.29 2.51 1.43
N ALA A 48 0.88 3.17 0.44
CA ALA A 48 0.22 4.21 -0.35
C ALA A 48 -0.99 3.67 -1.13
N GLU A 49 -0.92 2.45 -1.67
CA GLU A 49 -2.06 1.77 -2.31
C GLU A 49 -3.26 1.60 -1.38
N HIS A 50 -3.04 1.50 -0.05
CA HIS A 50 -4.13 1.35 0.90
C HIS A 50 -5.00 2.61 1.00
N TYR A 51 -4.41 3.80 0.86
CA TYR A 51 -5.13 5.08 0.93
C TYR A 51 -5.75 5.52 -0.40
N ARG A 52 -5.37 4.91 -1.52
CA ARG A 52 -5.90 5.25 -2.86
C ARG A 52 -7.35 4.84 -3.09
N ASN A 53 -8.00 4.14 -2.14
CA ASN A 53 -9.32 3.56 -2.31
C ASN A 53 -10.44 4.27 -1.52
N LEU A 54 -10.23 5.51 -1.10
CA LEU A 54 -11.27 6.30 -0.45
C LEU A 54 -12.25 6.86 -1.50
N VAL A 55 -13.53 6.79 -1.20
CA VAL A 55 -14.61 7.30 -2.05
C VAL A 55 -15.27 8.45 -1.32
N THR A 56 -15.27 9.63 -1.93
CA THR A 56 -15.92 10.81 -1.37
C THR A 56 -17.41 10.75 -1.68
N LEU A 57 -18.23 10.77 -0.62
CA LEU A 57 -19.69 10.77 -0.70
C LEU A 57 -20.24 12.12 -0.23
N CYS A 58 -21.27 12.62 -0.91
CA CYS A 58 -22.03 13.76 -0.43
C CYS A 58 -22.86 13.33 0.78
N ALA A 59 -22.70 14.04 1.90
CA ALA A 59 -23.38 13.73 3.15
C ALA A 59 -24.92 13.80 3.07
N TRP A 60 -25.47 14.57 2.13
CA TRP A 60 -26.92 14.79 2.01
C TRP A 60 -27.56 13.89 0.96
N THR A 61 -27.03 13.90 -0.27
CA THR A 61 -27.64 13.23 -1.42
C THR A 61 -27.14 11.80 -1.63
N ARG A 62 -26.05 11.40 -0.96
CA ARG A 62 -25.30 10.16 -1.25
C ARG A 62 -24.73 10.08 -2.67
N SER A 63 -24.56 11.20 -3.38
CA SER A 63 -23.79 11.24 -4.63
C SER A 63 -22.31 10.98 -4.37
N VAL A 64 -21.62 10.42 -5.35
CA VAL A 64 -20.18 10.13 -5.29
C VAL A 64 -19.43 11.19 -6.09
N GLU A 65 -18.35 11.76 -5.53
CA GLU A 65 -17.41 12.55 -6.32
C GLU A 65 -16.44 11.61 -7.04
N TYR A 66 -16.43 11.69 -8.36
CA TYR A 66 -15.65 10.82 -9.23
C TYR A 66 -15.18 11.62 -10.45
N GLU A 67 -13.86 11.67 -10.65
CA GLU A 67 -13.23 12.39 -11.77
C GLU A 67 -13.66 13.87 -11.89
N GLY A 68 -13.92 14.53 -10.76
CA GLY A 68 -14.35 15.94 -10.72
C GLY A 68 -15.84 16.17 -10.95
N GLU A 69 -16.64 15.10 -11.11
CA GLU A 69 -18.09 15.17 -11.25
C GLU A 69 -18.80 14.53 -10.05
N TRP A 70 -19.96 15.07 -9.68
CA TRP A 70 -20.86 14.43 -8.72
C TRP A 70 -21.86 13.54 -9.46
N ILE A 71 -21.71 12.23 -9.29
CA ILE A 71 -22.51 11.21 -9.97
C ILE A 71 -23.33 10.38 -8.97
N SER A 72 -24.35 9.65 -9.44
CA SER A 72 -25.08 8.73 -8.56
C SER A 72 -24.20 7.54 -8.15
N PHE A 73 -24.58 6.87 -7.07
CA PHE A 73 -23.86 5.69 -6.60
C PHE A 73 -23.87 4.55 -7.64
N GLU A 74 -24.97 4.36 -8.35
CA GLU A 74 -25.09 3.39 -9.44
C GLU A 74 -24.20 3.75 -10.63
N GLU A 75 -24.14 5.03 -10.99
CA GLU A 75 -23.25 5.52 -12.05
C GLU A 75 -21.79 5.26 -11.71
N TYR A 76 -21.41 5.50 -10.45
CA TYR A 76 -20.08 5.22 -9.95
C TYR A 76 -19.73 3.74 -10.06
N LEU A 77 -20.63 2.85 -9.64
CA LEU A 77 -20.44 1.40 -9.76
C LEU A 77 -20.26 0.97 -11.22
N ARG A 78 -21.04 1.55 -12.13
CA ARG A 78 -20.92 1.29 -13.56
C ARG A 78 -19.60 1.80 -14.13
N ARG A 79 -19.19 3.05 -13.87
CA ARG A 79 -17.96 3.63 -14.44
C ARG A 79 -16.69 2.95 -13.90
N LYS A 80 -16.61 2.74 -12.58
CA LYS A 80 -15.39 2.23 -11.94
C LYS A 80 -15.25 0.70 -12.02
N PHE A 81 -16.35 -0.04 -11.96
CA PHE A 81 -16.33 -1.50 -11.88
C PHE A 81 -17.02 -2.21 -13.04
N ASN A 82 -17.61 -1.45 -13.99
CA ASN A 82 -18.33 -1.98 -15.14
C ASN A 82 -19.47 -2.96 -14.77
N VAL A 83 -20.15 -2.70 -13.64
CA VAL A 83 -21.29 -3.49 -13.17
C VAL A 83 -22.61 -2.75 -13.39
N SER A 84 -23.66 -3.50 -13.71
CA SER A 84 -25.03 -2.99 -13.72
C SER A 84 -25.71 -3.30 -12.39
N THR A 85 -26.49 -2.35 -11.88
CA THR A 85 -27.20 -2.47 -10.60
C THR A 85 -28.70 -2.61 -10.81
N THR A 86 -29.32 -3.39 -9.93
CA THR A 86 -30.78 -3.54 -9.82
C THR A 86 -31.20 -3.17 -8.40
N HIS A 87 -32.37 -2.58 -8.24
CA HIS A 87 -32.92 -2.24 -6.93
C HIS A 87 -33.85 -3.35 -6.42
N GLY A 88 -33.65 -3.74 -5.16
CA GLY A 88 -34.49 -4.70 -4.44
C GLY A 88 -34.73 -4.21 -3.02
N ILE A 89 -35.75 -4.76 -2.37
CA ILE A 89 -36.10 -4.45 -0.97
C ILE A 89 -35.46 -5.51 -0.08
N SER A 90 -34.70 -5.11 0.93
CA SER A 90 -34.16 -6.05 1.91
C SER A 90 -35.27 -6.60 2.82
N PRO A 91 -35.12 -7.82 3.38
CA PRO A 91 -36.09 -8.37 4.34
C PRO A 91 -36.36 -7.44 5.52
N ASP A 92 -35.32 -6.78 6.05
CA ASP A 92 -35.43 -5.84 7.18
C ASP A 92 -36.19 -4.55 6.84
N ALA A 93 -36.09 -4.09 5.59
CA ALA A 93 -36.89 -2.96 5.12
C ALA A 93 -38.34 -3.38 4.89
N LEU A 94 -38.55 -4.60 4.38
CA LEU A 94 -39.89 -5.15 4.16
C LEU A 94 -40.65 -5.33 5.49
N SER A 95 -39.99 -5.81 6.54
CA SER A 95 -40.63 -6.00 7.85
C SER A 95 -41.09 -4.69 8.48
N GLN A 96 -40.36 -3.58 8.25
CA GLN A 96 -40.78 -2.26 8.74
C GLN A 96 -42.01 -1.72 7.99
N ILE A 97 -42.14 -2.02 6.70
CA ILE A 97 -43.31 -1.62 5.90
C ILE A 97 -44.56 -2.41 6.34
N GLN A 98 -44.44 -3.71 6.61
CA GLN A 98 -45.56 -4.54 7.07
C GLN A 98 -46.12 -4.07 8.41
N VAL A 99 -45.25 -3.72 9.35
CA VAL A 99 -45.66 -3.17 10.66
C VAL A 99 -46.38 -1.83 10.53
N GLY A 100 -46.04 -1.00 9.52
CA GLY A 100 -46.70 0.28 9.26
C GLY A 100 -48.04 0.20 8.54
N LEU A 101 -48.41 -0.95 7.95
CA LEU A 101 -49.69 -1.15 7.25
C LEU A 101 -50.77 -1.78 8.14
N GLU A 102 -50.41 -2.26 9.32
CA GLU A 102 -51.34 -2.69 10.38
C GLU A 102 -51.83 -1.49 11.21
N GLU A 103 -52.42 -0.48 10.56
CA GLU A 103 -53.17 0.57 11.26
C GLU A 103 -54.49 -0.02 11.78
N PRO A 104 -54.88 0.26 13.05
CA PRO A 104 -56.03 -0.38 13.70
C PRO A 104 -57.34 0.00 13.01
N LYS A 105 -58.16 -1.02 12.75
CA LYS A 105 -59.55 -0.92 12.30
C LYS A 105 -60.32 -0.01 13.28
N LYS A 106 -60.51 1.27 12.93
CA LYS A 106 -61.36 2.19 13.70
C LYS A 106 -62.79 1.66 13.64
N ALA A 107 -63.29 1.24 14.80
CA ALA A 107 -64.68 0.87 15.06
C ALA A 107 -65.59 2.10 15.06
#